data_AF-A0A081AMN2-F1
#
_entry.id   AF-A0A081AMN2-F1
#
_cell.length_a   1.000
_cell.length_b   1.000
_cell.length_c   1.000
_cell.angle_alpha   90.00
_cell.angle_beta   90.00
_cell.angle_gamma   90.00
#
_symmetry.space_group_name_H-M   'P 1'
#
loop_
_entity.id
_entity.type
_entity.pdbx_description
1 polymer ?
#
loop_
_entity_poly.entity_id
_entity_poly.type
_entity_poly.pdbx_seq_one_letter_code
_entity_poly.pdbx_strand_id
1 'polypeptide(L)'
;DILLTFRDGTVPHGAYARLARKHECHRHTVERIWARYCGNVADGVADGAPESRINQKSGRKPYDRAELAAKIGAVSVAGRRRIERTAAAVGVSTGLLHLLLKEGHMTRRTTRIKPQLTDIQKLARMRYTDLYRRAYLRVRGATRKTPSKQAVRAQDNVLGSCRTPP
;
A
#
# COMPACT_ATOMS: atom_id res chain seq x y z
N ASP A 1 -45.32 8.49 12.70
CA ASP A 1 -44.49 9.61 12.24
C ASP A 1 -45.09 10.92 12.72
N ILE A 2 -44.25 11.92 13.06
CA ILE A 2 -44.71 13.18 13.69
C ILE A 2 -45.58 14.00 12.73
N LEU A 3 -45.29 13.95 11.42
CA LEU A 3 -46.04 14.65 10.36
C LEU A 3 -47.53 14.28 10.32
N LEU A 4 -47.86 13.00 10.56
CA LEU A 4 -49.25 12.51 10.55
C LEU A 4 -50.01 12.91 11.83
N THR A 5 -49.29 13.21 12.91
CA THR A 5 -49.85 13.58 14.21
C THR A 5 -49.85 15.08 14.46
N PHE A 6 -49.21 15.85 13.59
CA PHE A 6 -49.18 17.31 13.65
C PHE A 6 -50.51 17.83 13.12
N ARG A 7 -51.39 18.27 14.04
CA ARG A 7 -52.66 18.93 13.73
C ARG A 7 -52.68 20.27 14.46
N ASP A 8 -53.21 21.30 13.79
CA ASP A 8 -53.51 22.60 14.40
C ASP A 8 -52.31 23.31 15.06
N GLY A 9 -51.12 23.16 14.46
CA GLY A 9 -49.91 23.86 14.91
C GLY A 9 -49.29 23.33 16.21
N THR A 10 -49.83 22.25 16.80
CA THR A 10 -49.32 21.68 18.06
C THR A 10 -48.99 20.20 17.93
N VAL A 11 -47.89 19.79 18.58
CA VAL A 11 -47.49 18.38 18.66
C VAL A 11 -48.12 17.76 19.91
N PRO A 12 -48.88 16.67 19.78
CA PRO A 12 -49.56 16.06 20.93
C PRO A 12 -48.57 15.55 21.98
N HIS A 13 -48.95 15.68 23.25
CA HIS A 13 -48.13 15.24 24.38
C HIS A 13 -47.70 13.76 24.21
N GLY A 14 -46.44 13.48 24.49
CA GLY A 14 -45.86 12.14 24.37
C GLY A 14 -45.50 11.70 22.94
N ALA A 15 -45.79 12.48 21.89
CA ALA A 15 -45.39 12.13 20.52
C ALA A 15 -43.86 12.00 20.37
N TYR A 16 -43.10 12.95 20.93
CA TYR A 16 -41.64 12.87 20.95
C TYR A 16 -41.13 11.65 21.72
N ALA A 17 -41.77 11.28 22.83
CA ALA A 17 -41.37 10.13 23.64
C ALA A 17 -41.67 8.79 22.94
N ARG A 18 -42.75 8.71 22.15
CA ARG A 18 -43.03 7.55 21.29
C ARG A 18 -42.01 7.44 20.16
N LEU A 19 -41.68 8.55 19.51
CA LEU A 19 -40.72 8.56 18.41
C LEU A 19 -39.28 8.31 18.89
N ALA A 20 -38.93 8.84 20.05
CA ALA A 20 -37.67 8.57 20.75
C ALA A 20 -37.46 7.07 20.99
N ARG A 21 -38.50 6.36 21.45
CA ARG A 21 -38.47 4.90 21.61
C ARG A 21 -38.34 4.17 20.28
N LYS A 22 -38.98 4.65 19.21
CA LYS A 22 -38.89 4.05 17.86
C LYS A 22 -37.48 4.19 17.24
N HIS A 23 -36.80 5.30 17.48
CA HIS A 23 -35.46 5.58 16.93
C HIS A 23 -34.33 5.43 17.95
N GLU A 24 -34.60 4.83 19.10
CA GLU A 24 -33.61 4.57 20.17
C GLU A 24 -32.77 5.81 20.52
N CYS A 25 -33.42 6.98 20.56
CA CYS A 25 -32.76 8.25 20.81
C CYS A 25 -33.44 9.00 21.96
N HIS A 26 -32.74 9.98 22.53
CA HIS A 26 -33.32 10.80 23.60
C HIS A 26 -34.46 11.68 23.07
N ARG A 27 -35.51 11.89 23.87
CA ARG A 27 -36.67 12.75 23.51
C ARG A 27 -36.27 14.13 23.01
N HIS A 28 -35.30 14.76 23.67
CA HIS A 28 -34.76 16.08 23.27
C HIS A 28 -34.07 16.07 21.90
N THR A 29 -33.52 14.94 21.44
CA THR A 29 -32.95 14.84 20.09
C THR A 29 -34.03 14.98 19.04
N VAL A 30 -35.17 14.31 19.25
CA VAL A 30 -36.34 14.39 18.37
C VAL A 30 -36.93 15.80 18.39
N GLU A 31 -37.13 16.37 19.57
CA GLU A 31 -37.63 17.73 19.76
C GLU A 31 -36.74 18.77 19.05
N ARG A 32 -35.43 18.67 19.20
CA ARG A 32 -34.45 19.57 18.56
C ARG A 32 -34.48 19.45 17.02
N ILE A 33 -34.62 18.24 16.48
CA ILE A 33 -34.74 18.02 15.04
C ILE A 33 -36.05 18.61 14.52
N TRP A 34 -37.15 18.42 15.26
CA TRP A 34 -38.47 18.94 14.89
C TRP A 34 -38.53 20.47 14.91
N ALA A 35 -38.06 21.11 15.98
CA ALA A 35 -37.99 22.58 16.06
C ALA A 35 -37.19 23.17 14.88
N ARG A 36 -36.14 22.45 14.45
CA ARG A 36 -35.33 22.84 13.30
C ARG A 36 -36.08 22.66 11.96
N TYR A 37 -36.78 21.55 11.80
CA TYR A 37 -37.64 21.35 10.63
C TYR A 37 -38.67 22.49 10.50
N CYS A 38 -39.31 22.88 11.61
CA CYS A 38 -40.23 24.02 11.62
C CYS A 38 -39.57 25.35 11.22
N GLY A 39 -38.35 25.62 11.71
CA GLY A 39 -37.58 26.81 11.31
C GLY A 39 -37.25 26.81 9.81
N ASN A 40 -36.75 25.70 9.27
CA ASN A 40 -36.42 25.58 7.85
C ASN A 40 -37.64 25.72 6.93
N VAL A 41 -38.80 25.20 7.34
CA VAL A 41 -40.06 25.38 6.62
C VAL A 41 -40.49 26.85 6.64
N ALA A 42 -40.31 27.56 7.76
CA ALA A 42 -40.58 29.00 7.84
C ALA A 42 -39.63 29.82 6.95
N ASP A 43 -38.38 29.38 6.81
CA ASP A 43 -37.36 30.01 5.96
C ASP A 43 -37.53 29.69 4.45
N GLY A 44 -38.54 28.88 4.07
CA GLY A 44 -38.85 28.58 2.67
C GLY A 44 -38.03 27.45 2.03
N VAL A 45 -37.35 26.62 2.83
CA VAL A 45 -36.63 25.44 2.33
C VAL A 45 -37.65 24.37 1.91
N ALA A 46 -37.72 24.06 0.60
CA ALA A 46 -38.75 23.21 0.00
C ALA A 46 -38.91 21.83 0.67
N ASP A 47 -37.81 21.22 1.13
CA ASP A 47 -37.83 19.91 1.78
C ASP A 47 -37.89 19.98 3.31
N GLY A 48 -37.75 21.19 3.91
CA GLY A 48 -37.65 21.41 5.36
C GLY A 48 -36.49 20.67 6.05
N ALA A 49 -35.67 19.97 5.28
CA ALA A 49 -34.69 19.02 5.80
C ALA A 49 -33.58 19.75 6.56
N PRO A 50 -33.23 19.31 7.77
CA PRO A 50 -32.18 19.94 8.54
C PRO A 50 -30.79 19.63 7.94
N GLU A 51 -30.16 20.61 7.28
CA GLU A 51 -28.79 20.48 6.73
C GLU A 51 -27.72 20.13 7.78
N SER A 52 -26.50 19.77 7.41
CA SER A 52 -25.45 19.54 8.43
C SER A 52 -25.11 20.84 9.17
N ARG A 53 -25.00 20.81 10.51
CA ARG A 53 -24.44 21.92 11.32
C ARG A 53 -22.91 21.88 11.41
N ILE A 54 -22.29 20.93 10.71
CA ILE A 54 -20.84 20.82 10.65
C ILE A 54 -20.37 22.06 9.90
N ASN A 55 -19.71 22.98 10.60
CA ASN A 55 -19.18 24.19 9.99
C ASN A 55 -18.36 23.79 8.75
N GLN A 56 -18.56 24.47 7.62
CA GLN A 56 -17.86 24.13 6.36
C GLN A 56 -16.32 24.15 6.51
N LYS A 57 -15.80 24.89 7.50
CA LYS A 57 -14.37 24.95 7.87
C LYS A 57 -14.04 24.11 9.12
N SER A 58 -14.76 23.02 9.33
CA SER A 58 -14.50 22.11 10.45
C SER A 58 -13.45 21.06 10.09
N GLY A 59 -12.69 20.61 11.09
CA GLY A 59 -11.65 19.61 10.93
C GLY A 59 -10.26 20.16 10.57
N ARG A 60 -9.32 19.23 10.39
CA ARG A 60 -7.93 19.55 10.03
C ARG A 60 -7.85 19.92 8.56
N LYS A 61 -7.34 21.12 8.26
CA LYS A 61 -7.13 21.58 6.89
C LYS A 61 -6.07 20.72 6.19
N PRO A 62 -6.31 20.28 4.95
CA PRO A 62 -5.31 19.58 4.16
C PRO A 62 -4.15 20.52 3.83
N TYR A 63 -2.96 19.96 3.66
CA TYR A 63 -1.82 20.72 3.13
C TYR A 63 -2.07 21.08 1.67
N ASP A 64 -1.62 22.25 1.25
CA ASP A 64 -1.56 22.56 -0.17
C ASP A 64 -0.56 21.61 -0.85
N ARG A 65 -1.05 20.87 -1.85
CA ARG A 65 -0.28 19.85 -2.56
C ARG A 65 0.75 20.50 -3.48
N ALA A 66 0.43 21.66 -4.07
CA ALA A 66 1.32 22.36 -4.98
C ALA A 66 2.52 22.94 -4.24
N GLU A 67 2.28 23.67 -3.15
CA GLU A 67 3.34 24.21 -2.28
C GLU A 67 4.25 23.09 -1.75
N LEU A 68 3.65 21.97 -1.33
CA LEU A 68 4.39 20.84 -0.80
C LEU A 68 5.24 20.13 -1.87
N ALA A 69 4.72 19.98 -3.08
CA ALA A 69 5.46 19.45 -4.22
C ALA A 69 6.65 20.34 -4.58
N ALA A 70 6.49 21.67 -4.52
CA ALA A 70 7.58 22.62 -4.73
C ALA A 70 8.68 22.48 -3.67
N LYS A 71 8.31 22.40 -2.38
CA LYS A 71 9.25 22.16 -1.27
C LYS A 71 10.02 20.85 -1.44
N ILE A 72 9.35 19.78 -1.83
CA ILE A 72 9.98 18.48 -2.13
C ILE A 72 10.89 18.60 -3.37
N GLY A 73 10.48 19.37 -4.37
CA GLY A 73 11.26 19.66 -5.58
C GLY A 73 12.59 20.35 -5.31
N ALA A 74 12.64 21.21 -4.29
CA ALA A 74 13.87 21.89 -3.86
C ALA A 74 14.92 20.94 -3.24
N VAL A 75 14.50 19.82 -2.65
CA VAL A 75 15.42 18.81 -2.09
C VAL A 75 16.22 18.17 -3.23
N SER A 76 17.51 17.92 -3.06
CA SER A 76 18.29 17.22 -4.11
C SER A 76 17.72 15.82 -4.42
N VAL A 77 17.91 15.34 -5.66
CA VAL A 77 17.41 14.01 -6.08
C VAL A 77 18.02 12.88 -5.24
N ALA A 78 19.26 13.05 -4.77
CA ALA A 78 19.90 12.10 -3.85
C ALA A 78 19.21 12.06 -2.47
N GLY A 79 18.78 13.21 -1.96
CA GLY A 79 18.03 13.33 -0.70
C GLY A 79 16.63 12.70 -0.80
N ARG A 80 16.00 12.79 -1.97
CA ARG A 80 14.66 12.24 -2.27
C ARG A 80 14.57 10.71 -2.37
N ARG A 81 15.69 9.99 -2.25
CA ARG A 81 15.73 8.52 -2.42
C ARG A 81 15.00 7.75 -1.33
N ARG A 82 15.06 8.21 -0.08
CA ARG A 82 14.38 7.58 1.06
C ARG A 82 13.30 8.51 1.56
N ILE A 83 12.12 7.95 1.82
CA ILE A 83 10.96 8.71 2.28
C ILE A 83 11.27 9.38 3.61
N GLU A 84 11.87 8.66 4.55
CA GLU A 84 12.31 9.21 5.86
C GLU A 84 13.29 10.37 5.72
N ARG A 85 14.29 10.25 4.83
CA ARG A 85 15.26 11.33 4.61
C ARG A 85 14.61 12.55 3.98
N THR A 86 13.64 12.33 3.09
CA THR A 86 12.86 13.40 2.46
C THR A 86 11.94 14.07 3.49
N ALA A 87 11.29 13.28 4.34
CA ALA A 87 10.47 13.74 5.45
C ALA A 87 11.27 14.64 6.39
N ALA A 88 12.46 14.20 6.81
CA ALA A 88 13.35 14.98 7.65
C ALA A 88 13.84 16.27 6.96
N ALA A 89 14.15 16.22 5.66
CA ALA A 89 14.60 17.38 4.91
C ALA A 89 13.51 18.44 4.67
N VAL A 90 12.25 18.00 4.50
CA VAL A 90 11.10 18.90 4.24
C VAL A 90 10.37 19.28 5.54
N GLY A 91 10.57 18.54 6.63
CA GLY A 91 9.88 18.75 7.91
C GLY A 91 8.44 18.22 7.91
N VAL A 92 8.21 17.08 7.27
CA VAL A 92 6.87 16.55 6.97
C VAL A 92 6.75 15.10 7.40
N SER A 93 5.55 14.62 7.73
CA SER A 93 5.36 13.21 8.09
C SER A 93 5.62 12.27 6.92
N THR A 94 6.16 11.09 7.22
CA THR A 94 6.41 10.02 6.25
C THR A 94 5.12 9.58 5.54
N GLY A 95 4.01 9.49 6.28
CA GLY A 95 2.70 9.14 5.75
C GLY A 95 2.21 10.10 4.66
N LEU A 96 2.46 11.40 4.81
CA LEU A 96 2.09 12.40 3.78
C LEU A 96 2.87 12.19 2.49
N LEU A 97 4.17 11.86 2.58
CA LEU A 97 4.99 11.54 1.41
C LEU A 97 4.57 10.24 0.72
N HIS A 98 4.13 9.23 1.47
CA HIS A 98 3.55 8.02 0.89
C HIS A 98 2.25 8.32 0.12
N LEU A 99 1.39 9.19 0.66
CA LEU A 99 0.20 9.66 -0.04
C LEU A 99 0.55 10.40 -1.33
N LEU A 100 1.48 11.36 -1.29
CA LEU A 100 1.91 12.11 -2.48
C LEU A 100 2.52 11.20 -3.56
N LEU A 101 3.22 10.14 -3.15
CA LEU A 101 3.77 9.15 -4.07
C LEU A 101 2.65 8.33 -4.73
N LYS A 102 1.58 8.00 -3.99
CA LYS A 102 0.40 7.28 -4.49
C LYS A 102 -0.45 8.16 -5.41
N GLU A 103 -0.63 9.43 -5.04
CA GLU A 103 -1.37 10.44 -5.81
C GLU A 103 -0.60 10.90 -7.07
N GLY A 104 0.70 10.62 -7.16
CA GLY A 104 1.53 10.94 -8.33
C GLY A 104 2.15 12.34 -8.32
N HIS A 105 1.97 13.11 -7.24
CA HIS A 105 2.59 14.43 -7.07
C HIS A 105 4.11 14.38 -6.86
N MET A 106 4.65 13.20 -6.56
CA MET A 106 6.09 12.95 -6.44
C MET A 106 6.43 11.63 -7.13
N THR A 107 7.57 11.58 -7.82
CA THR A 107 8.09 10.33 -8.41
C THR A 107 9.44 9.97 -7.80
N ARG A 108 9.65 8.67 -7.49
CA ARG A 108 10.97 8.17 -7.11
C ARG A 108 11.91 8.20 -8.32
N ARG A 109 13.04 8.90 -8.17
CA ARG A 109 14.10 8.97 -9.18
C ARG A 109 15.37 8.34 -8.64
N THR A 110 16.06 7.58 -9.49
CA THR A 110 17.40 7.08 -9.22
C THR A 110 18.40 7.90 -10.02
N THR A 111 19.45 8.39 -9.34
CA THR A 111 20.57 9.10 -10.01
C THR A 111 21.70 8.17 -10.42
N ARG A 112 21.60 6.88 -10.07
CA ARG A 112 22.68 5.91 -10.31
C ARG A 112 22.59 5.41 -11.75
N ILE A 113 23.33 6.06 -12.62
CA ILE A 113 23.63 5.55 -13.96
C ILE A 113 24.87 4.66 -13.82
N LYS A 114 24.84 3.43 -14.34
CA LYS A 114 26.06 2.60 -14.39
C LYS A 114 27.06 3.29 -15.33
N PRO A 115 28.35 3.38 -14.97
CA PRO A 115 29.33 3.97 -15.88
C PRO A 115 29.35 3.20 -17.20
N GLN A 116 29.55 3.92 -18.31
CA GLN A 116 29.76 3.30 -19.62
C GLN A 116 31.00 2.41 -19.55
N LEU A 117 30.87 1.17 -20.01
CA LEU A 117 31.97 0.22 -19.97
C LEU A 117 33.00 0.62 -21.02
N THR A 118 34.24 0.80 -20.59
CA THR A 118 35.36 0.90 -21.52
C THR A 118 35.60 -0.47 -22.18
N ASP A 119 36.20 -0.50 -23.36
CA ASP A 119 36.41 -1.76 -24.09
C ASP A 119 37.29 -2.75 -23.32
N ILE A 120 38.24 -2.24 -22.53
CA ILE A 120 39.05 -3.04 -21.59
C ILE A 120 38.14 -3.71 -20.54
N GLN A 121 37.19 -2.97 -19.97
CA GLN A 121 36.26 -3.52 -18.99
C GLN A 121 35.30 -4.54 -19.61
N LYS A 122 34.89 -4.34 -20.88
CA LYS A 122 34.09 -5.32 -21.63
C LYS A 122 34.87 -6.62 -21.81
N LEU A 123 36.14 -6.53 -22.23
CA LEU A 123 37.01 -7.69 -22.41
C LEU A 123 37.26 -8.44 -21.10
N ALA A 124 37.52 -7.72 -20.01
CA ALA A 124 37.71 -8.32 -18.69
C ALA A 124 36.46 -9.08 -18.22
N ARG A 125 35.26 -8.51 -18.43
CA ARG A 125 34.00 -9.19 -18.11
C ARG A 125 33.77 -10.43 -18.96
N MET A 126 34.04 -10.37 -20.26
CA MET A 126 33.96 -11.50 -21.19
C MET A 126 34.87 -12.64 -20.76
N ARG A 127 36.14 -12.33 -20.45
CA ARG A 127 37.13 -13.29 -19.94
C ARG A 127 36.64 -13.94 -18.65
N TYR A 128 36.11 -13.15 -17.73
CA TYR A 128 35.57 -13.65 -16.47
C TYR A 128 34.38 -14.60 -16.70
N THR A 129 33.44 -14.24 -17.59
CA THR A 129 32.30 -15.11 -17.90
C THR A 129 32.70 -16.43 -18.56
N ASP A 130 33.67 -16.41 -19.47
CA ASP A 130 34.18 -17.63 -20.12
C ASP A 130 34.89 -18.54 -19.10
N LEU A 131 35.73 -17.95 -18.25
CA LEU A 131 36.46 -18.68 -17.21
C LEU A 131 35.49 -19.29 -16.19
N TYR A 132 34.48 -18.52 -15.76
CA TYR A 132 33.42 -19.01 -14.88
C TYR A 132 32.61 -20.14 -15.53
N ARG A 133 32.25 -20.01 -16.82
CA ARG A 133 31.53 -21.05 -17.58
C ARG A 133 32.36 -22.33 -17.67
N ARG A 134 33.65 -22.24 -17.99
CA ARG A 134 34.58 -23.38 -18.05
C ARG A 134 34.71 -24.06 -16.68
N ALA A 135 34.84 -23.29 -15.60
CA ALA A 135 34.89 -23.82 -14.24
C ALA A 135 33.57 -24.52 -13.85
N TYR A 136 32.43 -23.90 -14.14
CA TYR A 136 31.11 -24.47 -13.89
C TYR A 136 30.89 -25.78 -14.67
N LEU A 137 31.26 -25.81 -15.95
CA LEU A 137 31.17 -27.02 -16.79
C LEU A 137 32.16 -28.11 -16.35
N ARG A 138 33.33 -27.76 -15.81
CA ARG A 138 34.27 -28.73 -15.22
C ARG A 138 33.65 -29.41 -13.99
N VAL A 139 33.03 -28.65 -13.09
CA VAL A 139 32.34 -29.19 -11.90
C VAL A 139 31.11 -30.01 -12.30
N ARG A 140 30.30 -29.55 -13.26
CA ARG A 140 29.16 -30.31 -13.82
C ARG A 140 29.56 -31.54 -14.66
N GLY A 141 30.71 -31.50 -15.30
CA GLY A 141 31.25 -32.61 -16.11
C GLY A 141 31.89 -33.69 -15.24
N ALA A 142 32.55 -33.28 -14.15
CA ALA A 142 33.07 -34.19 -13.14
C ALA A 142 31.96 -35.01 -12.46
N THR A 143 30.78 -34.41 -12.27
CA THR A 143 29.59 -35.10 -11.72
C THR A 143 28.91 -36.06 -12.69
N ARG A 144 29.28 -36.08 -13.98
CA ARG A 144 28.78 -37.05 -14.99
C ARG A 144 29.70 -38.24 -15.25
N LYS A 145 30.86 -38.34 -14.59
CA LYS A 145 31.64 -39.58 -14.59
C LYS A 145 31.14 -40.52 -13.50
N THR A 146 29.92 -41.03 -13.63
CA THR A 146 29.58 -42.32 -13.03
C THR A 146 30.36 -43.38 -13.80
N PRO A 147 31.11 -44.29 -13.14
CA PRO A 147 31.82 -45.35 -13.84
C PRO A 147 30.81 -46.16 -14.67
N SER A 148 31.17 -46.43 -15.93
CA SER A 148 30.35 -47.25 -16.80
C SER A 148 30.11 -48.62 -16.13
N LYS A 149 28.88 -49.14 -16.22
CA LYS A 149 28.46 -50.43 -15.63
C LYS A 149 29.33 -51.63 -16.04
N GLN A 150 30.20 -51.49 -17.05
CA GLN A 150 31.15 -52.51 -17.47
C GLN A 150 32.31 -52.73 -16.47
N ALA A 151 32.72 -51.71 -15.70
CA ALA A 151 33.82 -51.85 -14.74
C ALA A 151 33.42 -52.59 -13.46
N VAL A 152 32.15 -52.50 -13.05
CA VAL A 152 31.63 -53.18 -11.83
C VAL A 152 31.47 -54.68 -12.08
N ARG A 153 31.06 -55.09 -13.29
CA ARG A 153 30.87 -56.51 -13.65
C ARG A 153 32.16 -57.33 -13.74
N ALA A 154 33.31 -56.68 -13.89
CA ALA A 154 34.60 -57.37 -13.94
C ALA A 154 35.12 -57.76 -12.55
N GLN A 155 34.66 -57.10 -11.48
CA GLN A 155 35.08 -57.39 -10.10
C GLN A 155 34.24 -58.50 -9.47
N ASP A 156 32.97 -58.64 -9.85
CA ASP A 156 32.08 -59.69 -9.31
C ASP A 156 32.37 -61.10 -9.86
N ASN A 157 33.06 -61.21 -11.01
CA ASN A 157 33.37 -62.50 -11.64
C ASN A 157 34.63 -63.19 -11.09
N VAL A 158 35.41 -62.54 -10.22
CA VAL A 158 36.63 -63.13 -9.63
C VAL A 158 36.33 -63.86 -8.30
N LEU A 159 35.19 -63.59 -7.67
CA LEU A 159 34.83 -64.16 -6.35
C LEU A 159 33.88 -65.38 -6.42
N GLY A 160 33.56 -65.89 -7.61
CA GLY A 160 32.61 -66.99 -7.82
C GLY A 160 33.21 -68.40 -8.03
N SER A 161 34.50 -68.62 -7.76
CA SER A 161 35.22 -69.84 -8.18
C SER A 161 35.72 -70.77 -7.06
N CYS A 162 35.22 -70.68 -5.83
CA CYS A 162 35.54 -71.68 -4.79
C CYS A 162 34.31 -72.56 -4.51
N ARG A 163 34.08 -73.54 -5.41
CA ARG A 163 33.22 -74.70 -5.14
C ARG A 163 33.97 -75.64 -4.18
N THR A 164 33.36 -75.95 -3.04
CA THR A 164 33.68 -77.13 -2.22
C THR A 164 33.20 -78.39 -2.94
N PRO A 165 34.02 -79.44 -3.09
CA PRO A 165 33.56 -80.79 -3.41
C PRO A 165 33.56 -81.66 -2.12
N PRO A 166 32.96 -82.86 -2.19
CA PRO A 166 32.15 -83.47 -1.12
C PRO A 166 32.92 -84.09 0.06
#